data_AF-A0A930TAJ5-F1
#
_entry.id   AF-A0A930TAJ5-F1
#
_cell.length_a   1.000
_cell.length_b   1.000
_cell.length_c   1.000
_cell.angle_alpha   90.00
_cell.angle_beta   90.00
_cell.angle_gamma   90.00
#
_symmetry.space_group_name_H-M   'P 1'
#
loop_
_entity.id
_entity.type
_entity.pdbx_description
1 polymer ?
#
loop_
_entity_poly.entity_id
_entity_poly.type
_entity_poly.pdbx_seq_one_letter_code
_entity_poly.pdbx_strand_id
1 'polypeptide(L)'
;MASFKITPDLENITEGLSLPGIIAIAVLPLAIPLVARFGKSITKTAIKGGIIVYEKSKGLISGVSEAFEDIVAEAKAELAEPKNVRQIQGR
;
A
#
# COMPACT_ATOMS: atom_id res chain seq x y z
N MET A 1 -9.09 -9.83 16.41
CA MET A 1 -8.04 -10.69 15.80
C MET A 1 -8.74 -11.74 14.95
N ALA A 2 -8.86 -11.50 13.65
CA ALA A 2 -9.52 -12.46 12.76
C ALA A 2 -8.61 -13.67 12.59
N SER A 3 -9.11 -14.84 13.00
CA SER A 3 -8.42 -16.12 12.84
C SER A 3 -8.45 -16.49 11.36
N PHE A 4 -7.32 -16.39 10.68
CA PHE A 4 -7.15 -16.87 9.32
C PHE A 4 -7.12 -18.41 9.38
N LYS A 5 -8.31 -19.02 9.25
CA LYS A 5 -8.47 -20.48 9.20
C LYS A 5 -8.06 -20.94 7.79
N ILE A 6 -6.90 -21.61 7.70
CA ILE A 6 -6.39 -22.28 6.47
C ILE A 6 -6.87 -23.75 6.43
N THR A 7 -8.00 -24.05 7.04
CA THR A 7 -8.66 -25.36 6.87
C THR A 7 -9.71 -25.18 5.79
N PRO A 8 -9.52 -25.76 4.59
CA PRO A 8 -10.59 -25.73 3.61
C PRO A 8 -11.71 -26.64 4.12
N ASP A 9 -12.83 -26.04 4.53
CA ASP A 9 -14.02 -26.80 4.87
C ASP A 9 -14.44 -27.59 3.63
N LEU A 10 -14.62 -28.91 3.77
CA LEU A 10 -14.96 -29.79 2.66
C LEU A 10 -16.20 -29.29 1.89
N GLU A 11 -17.11 -28.62 2.59
CA GLU A 11 -18.30 -27.95 2.05
C GLU A 11 -17.94 -26.80 1.08
N ASN A 12 -17.00 -25.93 1.45
CA ASN A 12 -16.50 -24.84 0.59
C ASN A 12 -15.76 -25.35 -0.66
N ILE A 13 -15.06 -26.48 -0.56
CA ILE A 13 -14.40 -27.11 -1.73
C ILE A 13 -15.46 -27.67 -2.69
N THR A 14 -16.54 -28.24 -2.14
CA THR A 14 -17.64 -28.82 -2.91
C THR A 14 -18.51 -27.73 -3.56
N GLU A 15 -18.76 -26.62 -2.85
CA GLU A 15 -19.34 -25.40 -3.41
C GLU A 15 -18.42 -24.75 -4.46
N GLY A 16 -17.10 -24.78 -4.23
CA GLY A 16 -16.09 -24.32 -5.19
C GLY A 16 -15.97 -25.19 -6.45
N LEU A 17 -16.50 -26.42 -6.42
CA LEU A 17 -16.64 -27.35 -7.56
C LEU A 17 -18.08 -27.41 -8.10
N SER A 18 -18.96 -26.51 -7.68
CA SER A 18 -20.27 -26.32 -8.30
C SER A 18 -20.14 -25.87 -9.77
N LEU A 19 -21.26 -25.74 -10.48
CA LEU A 19 -21.30 -25.42 -11.90
C LEU A 19 -20.36 -24.24 -12.32
N PRO A 20 -20.31 -23.10 -11.58
CA PRO A 20 -19.36 -22.02 -11.86
C PRO A 20 -17.89 -22.43 -11.71
N GLY A 21 -17.57 -23.25 -10.72
CA GLY A 21 -16.22 -23.77 -10.47
C GLY A 21 -15.72 -24.69 -11.57
N ILE A 22 -16.60 -25.59 -12.05
CA ILE A 22 -16.28 -26.48 -13.18
C ILE A 22 -16.07 -25.67 -14.45
N ILE A 23 -16.91 -24.66 -14.71
CA ILE A 23 -16.75 -23.75 -15.86
C ILE A 23 -15.41 -23.01 -15.78
N ALA A 24 -15.03 -22.50 -14.60
CA ALA A 24 -13.75 -21.82 -14.41
C ALA A 24 -12.55 -22.74 -14.70
N ILE A 25 -12.58 -23.99 -14.24
CA ILE A 25 -11.53 -24.99 -14.50
C ILE A 25 -11.51 -25.38 -15.98
N ALA A 26 -12.66 -25.52 -16.62
CA ALA A 26 -12.76 -25.86 -18.04
C ALA A 26 -12.17 -24.77 -18.95
N VAL A 27 -12.25 -23.50 -18.54
CA VAL A 27 -11.69 -22.36 -19.28
C VAL A 27 -10.20 -22.14 -18.95
N LEU A 28 -9.68 -22.75 -17.89
CA LEU A 28 -8.29 -22.61 -17.44
C LEU A 28 -7.24 -22.91 -18.54
N PRO A 29 -7.36 -23.97 -19.36
CA PRO A 29 -6.40 -24.25 -20.44
C PRO A 29 -6.33 -23.16 -21.51
N LEU A 30 -7.42 -22.42 -21.73
CA LEU A 30 -7.46 -21.27 -22.65
C LEU A 30 -6.86 -20.01 -22.02
N ALA A 31 -6.94 -19.87 -20.70
CA ALA A 31 -6.34 -18.75 -19.97
C ALA A 31 -4.82 -18.87 -19.84
N ILE A 32 -4.29 -20.08 -19.67
CA ILE A 32 -2.84 -20.36 -19.55
C ILE A 32 -2.00 -19.73 -20.68
N PRO A 33 -2.29 -19.93 -21.99
CA PRO A 33 -1.51 -19.34 -23.06
C PRO A 33 -1.59 -17.81 -23.09
N LEU A 34 -2.69 -17.23 -22.60
CA LEU A 34 -2.85 -15.78 -22.52
C LEU A 34 -1.92 -15.19 -21.44
N VAL A 35 -1.90 -15.80 -20.25
CA VAL A 35 -0.97 -15.43 -19.17
C VAL A 35 0.47 -15.73 -19.57
N ALA A 36 0.74 -16.83 -20.27
CA ALA A 36 2.09 -17.13 -20.74
C ALA A 36 2.60 -16.11 -21.78
N ARG A 37 1.73 -15.64 -22.68
CA ARG A 37 2.07 -14.63 -23.71
C ARG A 37 2.34 -13.25 -23.12
N PHE A 38 1.53 -12.80 -22.16
CA PHE A 38 1.62 -11.43 -21.63
C PHE A 38 2.32 -11.33 -20.27
N GLY A 39 2.43 -12.44 -19.54
CA GLY A 39 2.96 -12.47 -18.17
C GLY A 39 4.40 -11.99 -18.07
N LYS A 40 5.26 -12.36 -19.03
CA LYS A 40 6.65 -11.88 -19.06
C LYS A 40 6.75 -10.36 -19.15
N SER A 41 5.89 -9.72 -19.95
CA SER A 41 5.88 -8.27 -20.13
C SER A 41 5.29 -7.57 -18.91
N ILE A 42 4.18 -8.09 -18.36
CA ILE A 42 3.54 -7.55 -17.14
C ILE A 42 4.51 -7.62 -15.96
N THR A 43 5.15 -8.78 -15.74
CA THR A 43 6.13 -8.95 -14.66
C THR A 43 7.32 -8.01 -14.83
N LYS A 44 7.85 -7.87 -16.05
CA LYS A 44 8.95 -6.91 -16.29
C LYS A 44 8.54 -5.46 -16.03
N THR A 45 7.35 -5.06 -16.45
CA THR A 45 6.82 -3.72 -16.20
C THR A 45 6.58 -3.49 -14.72
N ALA A 46 6.03 -4.47 -14.00
CA ALA A 46 5.81 -4.40 -12.56
C ALA A 46 7.14 -4.28 -11.79
N ILE A 47 8.15 -5.08 -12.15
CA ILE A 47 9.48 -5.00 -11.53
C ILE A 47 10.12 -3.64 -11.81
N LYS A 48 10.16 -3.19 -13.07
CA LYS A 48 10.74 -1.88 -13.41
C LYS A 48 9.98 -0.72 -12.78
N GLY A 49 8.66 -0.76 -12.81
CA GLY A 49 7.80 0.24 -12.18
C GLY A 49 8.01 0.28 -10.66
N GLY A 50 8.11 -0.88 -10.02
CA GLY A 50 8.41 -1.00 -8.60
C GLY A 50 9.78 -0.41 -8.23
N ILE A 51 10.82 -0.68 -9.03
CA ILE A 51 12.15 -0.08 -8.85
C ILE A 51 12.07 1.44 -8.98
N ILE A 52 11.44 1.97 -10.04
CA ILE A 52 11.30 3.41 -10.26
C ILE A 52 10.55 4.08 -9.11
N VAL A 53 9.46 3.49 -8.63
CA VAL A 53 8.70 4.00 -7.48
C VAL A 53 9.54 3.97 -6.21
N TYR A 54 10.33 2.92 -5.98
CA TYR A 54 11.20 2.78 -4.82
C TYR A 54 12.37 3.79 -4.84
N GLU A 55 13.00 4.01 -6.00
CA GLU A 55 14.05 5.02 -6.14
C GLU A 55 13.51 6.43 -5.98
N LYS A 56 12.35 6.73 -6.62
CA LYS A 56 11.68 8.02 -6.44
C LYS A 56 11.20 8.24 -5.01
N SER A 57 10.70 7.21 -4.34
CA SER A 57 10.25 7.34 -2.96
C SER A 57 11.41 7.65 -2.01
N LYS A 58 12.60 7.07 -2.21
CA LYS A 58 13.79 7.46 -1.44
C LYS A 58 14.15 8.94 -1.60
N GLY A 59 14.14 9.45 -2.83
CA GLY A 59 14.40 10.87 -3.09
C GLY A 59 13.31 11.79 -2.51
N LEU A 60 12.05 11.38 -2.62
CA LEU A 60 10.91 12.11 -2.03
C LEU A 60 10.95 12.11 -0.50
N ILE A 61 11.33 11.01 0.15
CA ILE A 61 11.49 10.94 1.61
C ILE A 61 12.58 11.91 2.08
N SER A 62 13.69 12.03 1.35
CA SER A 62 14.76 12.98 1.68
C SER A 62 14.34 14.44 1.53
N GLY A 63 13.52 14.77 0.52
CA GLY A 63 13.03 16.15 0.33
C GLY A 63 11.88 16.51 1.27
N VAL A 64 11.04 15.53 1.62
CA VAL A 64 9.95 15.71 2.57
C VAL A 64 10.48 15.75 4.01
N SER A 65 11.55 15.02 4.35
CA SER A 65 12.11 15.09 5.70
C SER A 65 12.63 16.48 6.04
N GLU A 66 13.28 17.16 5.11
CA GLU A 66 13.79 18.53 5.32
C GLU A 66 12.63 19.53 5.51
N ALA A 67 11.62 19.51 4.63
CA ALA A 67 10.43 20.35 4.78
C ALA A 67 9.61 20.01 6.04
N PHE A 68 9.60 18.75 6.46
CA PHE A 68 8.92 18.31 7.67
C PHE A 68 9.69 18.70 8.93
N GLU A 69 11.01 18.64 8.91
CA GLU A 69 11.87 19.13 9.99
C GLU A 69 11.68 20.63 10.22
N ASP A 70 11.60 21.44 9.15
CA ASP A 70 11.31 22.88 9.24
C ASP A 70 9.94 23.14 9.88
N ILE A 71 8.87 22.47 9.41
CA ILE A 71 7.52 22.63 9.97
C ILE A 71 7.46 22.16 11.43
N VAL A 72 8.13 21.06 11.78
CA VAL A 72 8.20 20.56 13.16
C VAL A 72 9.01 21.50 14.04
N ALA A 73 10.09 22.09 13.53
CA ALA A 73 10.88 23.08 14.26
C ALA A 73 10.07 24.35 14.51
N GLU A 74 9.33 24.84 13.50
CA GLU A 74 8.43 25.99 13.61
C GLU A 74 7.32 25.74 14.64
N ALA A 75 6.62 24.60 14.55
CA ALA A 75 5.58 24.23 15.52
C ALA A 75 6.14 24.04 16.94
N LYS A 76 7.36 23.49 17.09
CA LYS A 76 8.02 23.38 18.40
C LYS A 76 8.39 24.75 18.95
N ALA A 77 8.82 25.68 18.10
CA ALA A 77 9.13 27.05 18.50
C ALA A 77 7.85 27.77 18.97
N GLU A 78 6.74 27.64 18.24
CA GLU A 78 5.44 28.20 18.65
C GLU A 78 4.92 27.62 19.98
N LEU A 79 5.14 26.33 20.24
CA LEU A 79 4.74 25.69 21.49
C LEU A 79 5.70 25.99 22.66
N ALA A 80 6.99 26.19 22.36
CA ALA A 80 8.01 26.49 23.35
C ALA A 80 8.11 27.98 23.66
N GLU A 81 7.58 28.86 22.80
CA GLU A 81 7.36 30.26 23.13
C GLU A 81 6.32 30.29 24.26
N PRO A 82 6.72 30.60 25.51
CA PRO A 82 5.75 30.74 26.57
C PRO A 82 4.88 31.91 26.16
N LYS A 83 3.62 31.63 25.82
CA LYS A 83 2.56 32.64 25.65
C LYS A 83 2.72 33.61 26.81
N ASN A 84 3.39 34.73 26.55
CA ASN A 84 3.71 35.71 27.58
C ASN A 84 2.40 36.44 27.83
N VAL A 85 1.55 35.85 28.66
CA VAL A 85 0.22 36.34 29.06
C VAL A 85 0.33 37.60 29.94
N ARG A 86 1.36 38.42 29.72
CA ARG A 86 1.81 39.50 30.60
C ARG A 86 1.71 40.87 29.94
N GLN A 87 0.81 41.02 28.96
CA GLN A 87 0.55 42.28 28.27
C GLN A 87 -0.89 42.80 28.42
N ILE A 88 -1.77 42.14 29.21
CA ILE A 88 -3.17 42.59 29.38
C ILE A 88 -3.61 42.64 30.87
N GLN A 89 -2.73 43.02 31.79
CA GLN A 89 -3.16 43.34 33.16
C GLN A 89 -2.28 44.39 33.83
N GLY A 90 -2.07 45.49 33.12
CA GLY A 90 -1.30 46.63 33.60
C GLY A 90 -1.76 47.94 32.99
N ARG A 91 -3.05 48.27 33.13
CA ARG A 91 -3.61 49.63 33.09
C ARG A 91 -4.84 49.68 33.98
#